data_AF-A0A1Y4R838-F1
#
_entry.id   AF-A0A1Y4R838-F1
#
_cell.length_a   1.000
_cell.length_b   1.000
_cell.length_c   1.000
_cell.angle_alpha   90.00
_cell.angle_beta   90.00
_cell.angle_gamma   90.00
#
_symmetry.space_group_name_H-M   'P 1'
#
loop_
_entity.id
_entity.type
_entity.pdbx_description
1 polymer ?
#
loop_
_entity_poly.entity_id
_entity_poly.type
_entity_poly.pdbx_seq_one_letter_code
_entity_poly.pdbx_strand_id
1 'polypeptide(L)' 'MTDLDNMLLEKLKAIYDDKDFIVGIFSNADNQDDRQRIVDYIDAGEEVTVENLLLLSVFLDNKRHHPERNLAGNEEF' A
#
# COMPACT_ATOMS: atom_id res chain seq x y z
N MET A 1 17.01 -1.22 2.32
CA MET A 1 15.99 -1.14 1.26
C MET A 1 16.41 -2.08 0.15
N THR A 2 15.50 -2.94 -0.27
CA THR A 2 15.64 -3.78 -1.47
C THR A 2 15.38 -2.96 -2.74
N ASP A 3 15.60 -3.54 -3.92
CA ASP A 3 15.23 -2.90 -5.19
C ASP A 3 13.72 -2.62 -5.26
N LEU A 4 12.90 -3.52 -4.71
CA LEU A 4 11.45 -3.34 -4.59
C LEU A 4 11.11 -2.15 -3.69
N ASP A 5 11.80 -1.99 -2.54
CA ASP A 5 11.56 -0.87 -1.64
C ASP A 5 11.88 0.47 -2.30
N ASN A 6 12.98 0.53 -3.07
CA ASN A 6 13.35 1.74 -3.81
C ASN A 6 12.32 2.05 -4.91
N MET A 7 11.86 1.04 -5.64
CA MET A 7 10.83 1.21 -6.67
C MET A 7 9.52 1.72 -6.08
N LEU A 8 9.06 1.13 -4.98
CA LEU A 8 7.84 1.58 -4.31
C LEU A 8 7.99 3.01 -3.79
N LEU A 9 9.13 3.35 -3.17
CA LEU A 9 9.40 4.70 -2.69
C LEU A 9 9.30 5.74 -3.81
N GLU A 10 9.94 5.49 -4.95
CA GLU A 10 9.93 6.44 -6.07
C GLU A 10 8.54 6.59 -6.69
N LYS A 11 7.76 5.50 -6.77
CA LYS A 11 6.36 5.55 -7.21
C LYS A 11 5.48 6.36 -6.25
N LEU A 12 5.60 6.14 -4.94
CA LEU A 12 4.84 6.88 -3.94
C LEU A 12 5.16 8.37 -3.96
N LYS A 13 6.44 8.76 -4.08
CA LYS A 13 6.84 10.17 -4.21
C LYS A 13 6.29 10.83 -5.47
N ALA A 14 6.23 10.10 -6.58
CA ALA A 14 5.68 10.62 -7.82
C ALA A 14 4.17 10.92 -7.71
N ILE A 15 3.46 10.22 -6.83
CA ILE A 15 2.03 10.43 -6.53
C ILE A 15 1.87 11.55 -5.50
N TYR A 16 2.57 11.44 -4.37
CA TYR A 16 2.58 12.43 -3.30
C TYR A 16 3.86 12.33 -2.47
N ASP A 17 4.78 13.28 -2.65
CA ASP A 17 6.04 13.37 -1.91
C ASP A 17 5.82 13.94 -0.50
N ASP A 18 5.11 13.18 0.32
CA ASP A 18 4.89 13.45 1.74
C ASP A 18 5.47 12.33 2.59
N LYS A 19 6.28 12.72 3.58
CA LYS A 19 7.03 11.78 4.40
C LYS A 19 6.11 10.92 5.27
N ASP A 20 5.06 11.51 5.84
CA ASP A 20 4.19 10.82 6.79
C ASP A 20 3.30 9.81 6.04
N PHE A 21 2.84 10.16 4.84
CA PHE A 21 2.19 9.24 3.91
C PHE A 21 3.10 8.05 3.57
N ILE A 22 4.32 8.31 3.09
CA ILE A 22 5.26 7.24 2.68
C ILE A 22 5.58 6.33 3.87
N VAL A 23 5.89 6.90 5.04
CA VAL A 23 6.16 6.13 6.25
C VAL A 23 4.95 5.29 6.66
N GLY A 24 3.73 5.84 6.55
CA GLY A 24 2.50 5.10 6.83
C GLY A 24 2.34 3.87 5.94
N ILE A 25 2.55 4.03 4.63
CA ILE A 25 2.51 2.90 3.67
C ILE A 25 3.52 1.82 4.05
N PHE A 26 4.79 2.19 4.28
CA PHE A 26 5.84 1.22 4.63
C PHE A 26 5.64 0.57 6.01
N SER A 27 4.93 1.24 6.91
CA SER A 27 4.62 0.72 8.25
C SER A 27 3.54 -0.36 8.19
N ASN A 28 2.55 -0.22 7.30
CA ASN A 28 1.50 -1.21 7.08
C ASN A 28 1.96 -2.35 6.13
N ALA A 29 2.72 -2.02 5.08
CA ALA A 29 3.29 -2.96 4.13
C ALA A 29 4.66 -3.49 4.61
N ASP A 30 4.65 -4.23 5.72
CA ASP A 30 5.85 -4.65 6.46
C ASP A 30 6.69 -5.73 5.74
N ASN A 31 6.10 -6.47 4.80
CA ASN A 31 6.72 -7.55 4.03
C ASN A 31 6.80 -7.24 2.53
N GLN A 32 7.56 -8.05 1.78
CA GLN A 32 7.78 -7.82 0.34
C GLN A 32 6.53 -8.11 -0.51
N ASP A 33 5.68 -9.07 -0.14
CA ASP A 33 4.49 -9.43 -0.92
C ASP A 33 3.48 -8.27 -0.95
N ASP A 34 3.29 -7.61 0.19
CA ASP A 34 2.49 -6.40 0.30
C ASP A 34 3.01 -5.25 -0.54
N ARG A 35 4.32 -5.02 -0.47
CA ARG A 35 4.97 -3.95 -1.23
C ARG A 35 4.80 -4.20 -2.73
N GLN A 36 4.92 -5.46 -3.16
CA GLN A 36 4.64 -5.83 -4.54
C GLN A 36 3.18 -5.59 -4.90
N ARG A 37 2.23 -5.94 -4.02
CA ARG A 37 0.79 -5.70 -4.27
C ARG A 37 0.46 -4.22 -4.44
N ILE A 38 1.09 -3.34 -3.66
CA ILE A 38 0.92 -1.88 -3.79
C ILE A 38 1.54 -1.38 -5.10
N VAL A 39 2.72 -1.89 -5.49
CA VAL A 39 3.32 -1.58 -6.80
C VAL A 39 2.40 -2.00 -7.93
N ASP A 40 1.86 -3.21 -7.89
CA ASP A 40 0.94 -3.74 -8.90
C ASP A 40 -0.34 -2.88 -8.99
N TYR A 41 -0.86 -2.44 -7.85
CA TYR A 41 -2.01 -1.52 -7.79
C TYR A 41 -1.68 -0.16 -8.45
N ILE A 42 -0.52 0.41 -8.18
CA ILE A 42 -0.06 1.66 -8.81
C ILE A 42 0.09 1.46 -10.33
N ASP A 43 0.68 0.34 -10.76
CA ASP A 43 0.95 0.04 -12.17
C ASP A 43 -0.31 -0.29 -12.98
N ALA A 44 -1.36 -0.80 -12.33
CA ALA A 44 -2.67 -0.95 -12.96
C ALA A 44 -3.29 0.41 -13.34
N GLY A 45 -2.95 1.48 -12.61
CA GLY A 45 -3.32 2.86 -12.95
C GLY A 45 -4.79 3.22 -12.73
N GLU A 46 -5.60 2.31 -12.20
CA GLU A 46 -7.02 2.55 -11.90
C GLU A 46 -7.15 3.22 -10.53
N GLU A 47 -7.65 4.47 -10.51
CA GLU A 47 -7.94 5.26 -9.30
C GLU A 47 -6.79 5.28 -8.25
N VAL A 48 -5.56 5.57 -8.71
CA VAL A 48 -4.41 5.73 -7.82
C VAL A 48 -4.47 7.09 -7.12
N THR A 49 -5.07 7.11 -5.92
CA THR A 49 -5.14 8.27 -5.02
C THR A 49 -4.40 7.97 -3.71
N VAL A 50 -4.07 9.02 -2.95
CA VAL A 50 -3.44 8.89 -1.62
C VAL A 50 -4.34 8.08 -0.69
N GLU A 51 -5.64 8.35 -0.71
CA GLU A 51 -6.66 7.70 0.11
C GLU A 51 -6.76 6.21 -0.22
N ASN A 52 -6.80 5.84 -1.50
CA ASN A 52 -6.90 4.44 -1.93
C ASN A 52 -5.63 3.66 -1.57
N LEU A 53 -4.44 4.28 -1.69
CA LEU A 53 -3.18 3.65 -1.29
C LEU A 53 -3.10 3.44 0.23
N LEU A 54 -3.53 4.42 1.02
CA LEU A 54 -3.62 4.25 2.47
C LEU A 54 -4.57 3.13 2.83
N LEU A 55 -5.76 3.10 2.23
CA LEU A 55 -6.77 2.09 2.49
C LEU A 55 -6.29 0.69 2.09
N LEU A 56 -5.65 0.55 0.92
CA LEU A 56 -5.02 -0.69 0.49
C LEU A 56 -3.95 -1.16 1.49
N SER A 57 -3.07 -0.27 1.94
CA SER A 57 -2.01 -0.63 2.88
C SER A 57 -2.57 -1.16 4.20
N VAL A 58 -3.60 -0.50 4.74
CA VAL A 58 -4.30 -0.92 5.97
C VAL A 58 -5.04 -2.24 5.76
N PHE A 59 -5.67 -2.42 4.60
CA PHE A 59 -6.34 -3.65 4.24
C PHE A 59 -5.37 -4.84 4.24
N LEU A 60 -4.18 -4.67 3.67
CA LEU A 60 -3.15 -5.71 3.63
C LEU A 60 -2.65 -6.07 5.03
N ASP A 61 -2.33 -5.07 5.86
CA ASP A 61 -1.94 -5.28 7.26
C ASP A 61 -3.02 -6.05 8.04
N ASN A 62 -4.27 -5.57 7.98
CA ASN A 62 -5.40 -6.26 8.59
C ASN A 62 -5.55 -7.69 8.06
N LYS A 63 -5.41 -7.92 6.75
CA LYS A 63 -5.55 -9.27 6.17
C LYS A 63 -4.58 -10.28 6.80
N ARG A 64 -3.37 -9.85 7.19
CA ARG A 64 -2.39 -10.70 7.88
C ARG A 64 -2.60 -10.80 9.37
N HIS A 65 -2.90 -9.69 10.03
CA HIS A 65 -2.82 -9.60 11.49
C HIS A 65 -4.18 -9.55 12.18
N HIS A 66 -5.18 -9.00 11.50
CA HIS A 66 -6.52 -8.70 12.01
C HIS A 66 -7.61 -8.93 10.93
N PRO A 67 -7.73 -10.14 10.36
CA PRO A 67 -8.62 -10.38 9.22
C PRO A 67 -10.09 -10.08 9.52
N GLU A 68 -10.49 -10.09 10.80
CA GLU A 68 -11.81 -9.67 11.25
C GLU A 68 -12.15 -8.20 10.93
N ARG A 69 -11.14 -7.35 10.74
CA ARG A 69 -11.32 -5.92 10.41
C ARG A 69 -11.61 -5.67 8.94
N ASN A 70 -11.39 -6.67 8.09
CA ASN A 70 -11.71 -6.60 6.67
C ASN A 70 -13.13 -7.12 6.35
N LEU A 71 -13.88 -7.59 7.35
CA LEU A 71 -15.21 -8.20 7.19
C LEU A 71 -16.33 -7.21 6.78
N ALA A 72 -16.05 -5.90 6.81
CA ALA A 72 -16.99 -4.86 6.38
C ALA A 72 -16.74 -4.46 4.92
N GLY A 73 -17.06 -5.34 3.97
CA GLY A 73 -17.27 -4.95 2.56
C GLY A 73 -16.03 -4.59 1.72
N ASN A 74 -14.81 -4.84 2.21
CA ASN A 74 -13.57 -4.50 1.50
C ASN A 74 -13.00 -5.70 0.70
N GLU A 75 -13.84 -6.50 0.05
CA GLU A 75 -13.36 -7.62 -0.79
C GLU A 75 -12.76 -7.16 -2.13
N GLU A 76 -12.85 -5.87 -2.46
CA GLU A 76 -12.40 -5.29 -3.73
C GLU A 76 -11.12 -4.45 -3.55
N PHE A 77 -9.94 -5.11 -3.54
CA PHE A 77 -8.61 -4.50 -3.72
C PHE A 77 -7.64 -5.42 -4.49
#